data_AF-A5DBT4-F1
#
_entry.id   AF-A5DBT4-F1
#
_cell.length_a   1.000
_cell.length_b   1.000
_cell.length_c   1.000
_cell.angle_alpha   90.00
_cell.angle_beta   90.00
_cell.angle_gamma   90.00
#
_symmetry.space_group_name_H-M   'P 1'
#
loop_
_entity.id
_entity.type
_entity.pdbx_description
1 polymer ?
#
loop_
_entity_poly.entity_id
_entity_poly.type
_entity_poly.pdbx_seq_one_letter_code
_entity_poly.pdbx_strand_id
1 'polypeptide(L)'
;MFRATRLARAIPRQFRQSARSYAQQAGESAPKVRYLFYVSILSTGVLWAATTQVKRQDKTFASEAELKAYEERTGLKIRSRLIEGDKSSHYSFYVIPYVHLDESVEKIKSRLEASGRQVKVIDPQELVKQEIEDESRRYSFLLQDLQATNKPYPKGLITALIKEEVQLFLNTRSGTFDTNFLVKNYPQTTDEAIKFENDIADVEKCLVLHYDMLNELKNAKGPEATHKMENVVGYFETVDKVKTIVARSDEMDDKLKEIVLQDI
;
A
#
# COMPACT_ATOMS: atom_id res chain seq x y z
N MET A 1 60.34 -11.21 -48.23
CA MET A 1 60.30 -9.77 -47.91
C MET A 1 59.02 -9.53 -47.09
N PHE A 2 59.07 -9.48 -45.75
CA PHE A 2 59.22 -8.27 -44.91
C PHE A 2 58.18 -7.19 -45.27
N ARG A 3 57.27 -6.69 -44.40
CA ARG A 3 57.17 -6.62 -42.93
C ARG A 3 55.70 -6.50 -42.52
N ALA A 4 55.35 -7.12 -41.39
CA ALA A 4 54.15 -6.86 -40.62
C ALA A 4 54.34 -5.58 -39.77
N THR A 5 53.41 -4.64 -39.85
CA THR A 5 53.41 -3.42 -39.03
C THR A 5 52.23 -3.48 -38.06
N ARG A 6 52.45 -4.07 -36.88
CA ARG A 6 51.56 -3.93 -35.73
C ARG A 6 51.78 -2.55 -35.11
N LEU A 7 50.85 -1.64 -35.31
CA LEU A 7 50.79 -0.39 -34.54
C LEU A 7 50.09 -0.66 -33.21
N ALA A 8 50.89 -0.96 -32.18
CA ALA A 8 50.45 -0.92 -30.79
C ALA A 8 50.21 0.55 -30.40
N ARG A 9 48.95 0.94 -30.23
CA ARG A 9 48.60 2.22 -29.60
C ARG A 9 48.87 2.12 -28.10
N ALA A 10 49.88 2.84 -27.64
CA ALA A 10 50.14 3.08 -26.23
C ALA A 10 49.01 3.94 -25.65
N ILE A 11 48.32 3.42 -24.63
CA ILE A 11 47.35 4.17 -23.83
C ILE A 11 48.17 5.06 -22.86
N PRO A 12 48.05 6.39 -22.91
CA PRO A 12 48.72 7.24 -21.93
C PRO A 12 48.05 7.07 -20.56
N ARG A 13 48.75 6.38 -19.64
CA ARG A 13 48.47 6.43 -18.20
C ARG A 13 48.82 7.82 -17.67
N GLN A 14 47.90 8.77 -17.76
CA GLN A 14 47.99 10.04 -17.05
C GLN A 14 46.62 10.48 -16.56
N PHE A 15 46.17 9.92 -15.43
CA PHE A 15 45.28 10.59 -14.48
C PHE A 15 45.48 9.93 -13.10
N ARG A 16 46.70 10.05 -12.56
CA ARG A 16 46.87 10.13 -11.10
C ARG A 16 46.71 11.62 -10.77
N GLN A 17 45.46 12.04 -10.62
CA GLN A 17 45.20 13.29 -9.91
C GLN A 17 45.66 13.06 -8.47
N SER A 18 46.79 13.71 -8.21
CA SER A 18 47.30 14.01 -6.89
C SER A 18 46.16 14.49 -5.99
N ALA A 19 45.78 13.67 -5.02
CA ALA A 19 45.27 14.17 -3.75
C ALA A 19 46.40 14.99 -3.12
N ARG A 20 46.56 16.23 -3.59
CA ARG A 20 47.41 17.24 -2.97
C ARG A 20 46.73 17.60 -1.66
N SER A 21 47.18 16.94 -0.60
CA SER A 21 47.69 17.58 0.60
C SER A 21 47.17 19.01 0.83
N TYR A 22 45.93 19.15 1.28
CA TYR A 22 45.45 20.37 1.97
C TYR A 22 45.97 20.46 3.41
N ALA A 23 46.99 19.70 3.74
CA ALA A 23 47.55 19.60 5.08
C ALA A 23 49.06 19.81 5.02
N GLN A 24 49.51 20.99 4.59
CA GLN A 24 50.88 21.46 4.83
C GLN A 24 51.00 22.95 4.45
N GLN A 25 50.20 23.80 5.09
CA GLN A 25 50.51 25.22 5.37
C GLN A 25 49.38 25.84 6.20
N ALA A 26 49.19 25.33 7.41
CA ALA A 26 48.55 26.07 8.49
C ALA A 26 49.40 25.79 9.73
N GLY A 27 50.00 26.83 10.30
CA GLY A 27 50.88 26.71 11.45
C GLY A 27 50.24 25.87 12.55
N GLU A 28 51.03 24.99 13.13
CA GLU A 28 50.66 24.10 14.23
C GLU A 28 50.07 24.90 15.39
N SER A 29 48.75 24.91 15.46
CA SER A 29 48.05 24.89 16.73
C SER A 29 46.94 23.88 16.57
N ALA A 30 46.95 22.84 17.40
CA ALA A 30 45.84 21.89 17.49
C ALA A 30 44.53 22.69 17.56
N PRO A 31 43.45 22.26 16.88
CA PRO A 31 42.18 22.97 16.92
C PRO A 31 41.82 23.15 18.39
N LYS A 32 41.88 24.39 18.87
CA LYS A 32 41.62 24.70 20.28
C LYS A 32 40.23 24.14 20.57
N VAL A 33 40.08 23.34 21.63
CA VAL A 33 38.81 22.67 22.01
C VAL A 33 37.61 23.63 21.99
N ARG A 34 37.86 24.92 22.22
CA ARG A 34 36.90 26.03 22.07
C ARG A 34 36.23 26.09 20.70
N TYR A 35 36.94 25.84 19.59
CA TYR A 35 36.37 25.82 18.24
C TYR A 35 35.43 24.63 18.03
N LEU A 36 35.75 23.46 18.56
CA LEU A 36 34.84 22.30 18.52
C LEU A 36 33.55 22.60 19.28
N PHE A 37 33.65 23.28 20.41
CA PHE A 37 32.50 23.73 21.19
C PHE A 37 31.64 24.74 20.42
N TYR A 38 32.24 25.75 19.78
CA TYR A 38 31.51 26.70 18.95
C TYR A 38 30.82 26.05 17.77
N VAL A 39 31.50 25.14 17.06
CA VAL A 39 30.90 24.40 15.93
C VAL A 39 29.75 23.52 16.40
N SER A 40 29.86 22.89 17.58
CA SER A 40 28.78 22.07 18.15
C SER A 40 27.56 22.91 18.52
N ILE A 41 27.76 24.06 19.15
CA ILE A 41 26.65 24.98 19.46
C ILE A 41 26.02 25.52 18.18
N LEU A 42 26.83 25.92 17.20
CA LEU A 42 26.33 26.48 15.94
C LEU A 42 25.58 25.43 15.13
N SER A 43 26.07 24.19 15.06
CA SER A 43 25.37 23.06 14.45
C SER A 43 24.05 22.76 15.16
N THR A 44 24.04 22.75 16.49
CA THR A 44 22.82 22.55 17.30
C THR A 44 21.82 23.69 17.08
N GLY A 45 22.29 24.93 16.99
CA GLY A 45 21.45 26.11 16.72
C GLY A 45 20.82 26.07 15.33
N VAL A 46 21.59 25.67 14.30
CA VAL A 46 21.07 25.49 12.94
C VAL A 46 20.07 24.33 12.88
N LEU A 47 20.36 23.21 13.55
CA LEU A 47 19.43 22.08 13.63
C LEU A 47 18.14 22.47 14.35
N TRP A 48 18.23 23.21 15.46
CA TRP A 48 17.08 23.71 16.21
C TRP A 48 16.26 24.72 15.39
N ALA A 49 16.91 25.64 14.67
CA ALA A 49 16.24 26.56 13.76
C ALA A 49 15.54 25.82 12.60
N ALA A 50 16.18 24.82 12.01
CA ALA A 50 15.59 24.01 10.94
C ALA A 50 14.40 23.18 11.46
N THR A 51 14.54 22.52 12.60
CA THR A 51 13.46 21.71 13.21
C THR A 51 12.29 22.56 13.69
N THR A 52 12.52 23.80 14.16
CA THR A 52 11.44 24.71 14.57
C THR A 52 10.70 25.35 13.39
N GLN A 53 11.37 25.56 12.24
CA GLN A 53 10.69 25.98 11.00
C GLN A 53 9.92 24.83 10.34
N VAL A 54 10.38 23.58 10.51
CA VAL A 54 9.63 22.38 10.15
C VAL A 54 8.74 21.97 11.32
N LYS A 55 7.91 22.88 11.82
CA LYS A 55 6.68 22.45 12.48
C LYS A 55 5.87 21.75 11.39
N ARG A 56 5.91 20.42 11.38
CA ARG A 56 4.92 19.59 10.69
C ARG A 56 3.58 20.02 11.28
N GLN A 57 2.94 20.99 10.63
CA GLN A 57 1.52 21.17 10.81
C GLN A 57 0.93 19.89 10.24
N ASP A 58 0.41 19.04 11.12
CA ASP A 58 -0.56 18.02 10.72
C ASP A 58 -1.76 18.80 10.19
N LYS A 59 -1.67 19.20 8.91
CA LYS A 59 -2.71 19.92 8.22
C LYS A 59 -3.77 18.89 7.89
N THR A 60 -4.71 18.71 8.79
CA THR A 60 -6.00 18.11 8.47
C THR A 60 -6.71 19.07 7.52
N PHE A 61 -6.78 18.71 6.24
CA PHE A 61 -7.59 19.45 5.27
C PHE A 61 -9.04 19.07 5.49
N ALA A 62 -9.92 20.06 5.60
CA ALA A 62 -11.34 19.80 5.85
C ALA A 62 -12.08 19.39 4.56
N SER A 63 -11.53 19.75 3.39
CA SER A 63 -12.12 19.41 2.10
C SER A 63 -11.09 19.05 1.02
N GLU A 64 -11.52 18.27 0.03
CA GLU A 64 -10.71 17.94 -1.16
C GLU A 64 -10.31 19.19 -1.97
N ALA A 65 -11.13 20.25 -1.93
CA ALA A 65 -10.85 21.51 -2.60
C ALA A 65 -9.66 22.26 -1.94
N GLU A 66 -9.60 22.26 -0.60
CA GLU A 66 -8.47 22.81 0.14
C GLU A 66 -7.18 22.03 -0.11
N LEU A 67 -7.29 20.70 -0.20
CA LEU A 67 -6.15 19.84 -0.51
C LEU A 67 -5.63 20.14 -1.92
N LYS A 68 -6.50 20.21 -2.95
CA LYS A 68 -6.09 20.57 -4.32
C LYS A 68 -5.44 21.95 -4.39
N ALA A 69 -6.03 22.96 -3.75
CA ALA A 69 -5.46 24.31 -3.72
C ALA A 69 -4.08 24.34 -3.03
N TYR A 70 -3.88 23.50 -2.01
CA TYR A 70 -2.59 23.35 -1.35
C TYR A 70 -1.56 22.63 -2.22
N GLU A 71 -1.94 21.56 -2.92
CA GLU A 71 -1.08 20.84 -3.86
C GLU A 71 -0.64 21.75 -5.01
N GLU A 72 -1.56 22.57 -5.55
CA GLU A 72 -1.27 23.56 -6.58
C GLU A 72 -0.30 24.64 -6.08
N ARG A 73 -0.44 25.09 -4.83
CA ARG A 73 0.42 26.13 -4.24
C ARG A 73 1.82 25.63 -3.87
N THR A 74 1.94 24.38 -3.42
CA THR A 74 3.20 23.84 -2.88
C THR A 74 3.92 22.90 -3.84
N GLY A 75 3.24 22.39 -4.86
CA GLY A 75 3.75 21.35 -5.76
C GLY A 75 3.93 19.98 -5.10
N LEU A 76 3.55 19.84 -3.82
CA LEU A 76 3.68 18.60 -3.06
C LEU A 76 2.33 17.88 -3.07
N LYS A 77 2.26 16.73 -3.73
CA LYS A 77 1.10 15.84 -3.68
C LYS A 77 1.03 15.17 -2.31
N ILE A 78 -0.08 15.38 -1.60
CA ILE A 78 -0.33 14.76 -0.30
C ILE A 78 -1.18 13.53 -0.55
N ARG A 79 -0.74 12.39 0.00
CA ARG A 79 -1.55 11.17 -0.03
C ARG A 79 -2.70 11.36 0.95
N SER A 80 -3.93 11.37 0.43
CA SER A 80 -5.16 11.36 1.22
C SER A 80 -5.87 10.03 1.00
N ARG A 81 -6.32 9.44 2.10
CA ARG A 81 -7.16 8.23 2.08
C ARG A 81 -8.59 8.64 1.71
N LEU A 82 -9.32 7.73 1.06
CA LEU A 82 -10.73 8.00 0.73
C LEU A 82 -11.58 8.07 2.00
N ILE A 83 -11.30 7.20 2.97
CA ILE A 83 -11.98 7.13 4.26
C ILE A 83 -10.94 7.46 5.34
N GLU A 84 -11.12 8.60 5.99
CA GLU A 84 -10.24 9.10 7.05
C GLU A 84 -11.07 9.84 8.12
N GLY A 85 -10.52 9.93 9.33
CA GLY A 85 -11.13 10.65 10.46
C GLY A 85 -12.49 10.09 10.84
N ASP A 86 -13.49 10.96 10.98
CA ASP A 86 -14.85 10.62 11.43
C ASP A 86 -15.56 9.60 10.54
N LYS A 87 -15.17 9.48 9.26
CA LYS A 87 -15.75 8.45 8.37
C LYS A 87 -15.27 7.04 8.73
N SER A 88 -14.14 6.91 9.41
CA SER A 88 -13.57 5.61 9.76
C SER A 88 -14.44 4.81 10.74
N SER A 89 -15.30 5.45 11.54
CA SER A 89 -16.22 4.74 12.44
C SER A 89 -17.45 4.18 11.72
N HIS A 90 -17.80 4.77 10.57
CA HIS A 90 -18.98 4.39 9.79
C HIS A 90 -18.69 3.28 8.79
N TYR A 91 -17.43 3.13 8.36
CA TYR A 91 -17.03 2.16 7.35
C TYR A 91 -15.92 1.25 7.84
N SER A 92 -16.24 -0.04 7.90
CA SER A 92 -15.33 -1.11 8.31
C SER A 92 -14.91 -1.92 7.09
N PHE A 93 -13.61 -2.16 6.90
CA PHE A 93 -13.09 -2.94 5.78
C PHE A 93 -12.55 -4.29 6.22
N TYR A 94 -13.17 -5.34 5.72
CA TYR A 94 -12.74 -6.73 5.87
C TYR A 94 -12.23 -7.24 4.54
N VAL A 95 -11.02 -7.83 4.55
CA VAL A 95 -10.40 -8.36 3.34
C VAL A 95 -10.22 -9.86 3.44
N ILE A 96 -10.45 -10.57 2.34
CA ILE A 96 -10.22 -12.00 2.23
C ILE A 96 -9.25 -12.23 1.06
N PRO A 97 -7.96 -12.47 1.32
CA PRO A 97 -6.95 -12.60 0.27
C PRO A 97 -7.23 -13.73 -0.74
N TYR A 98 -7.72 -14.87 -0.25
CA TYR A 98 -7.92 -16.08 -1.05
C TYR A 98 -9.23 -16.77 -0.67
N VAL A 99 -10.09 -16.97 -1.67
CA VAL A 99 -11.40 -17.65 -1.56
C VAL A 99 -11.68 -18.45 -2.81
N HIS A 100 -12.05 -19.72 -2.61
CA HIS A 100 -12.53 -20.58 -3.69
C HIS A 100 -14.05 -20.77 -3.69
N LEU A 101 -14.67 -20.81 -2.51
CA LEU A 101 -16.08 -21.11 -2.35
C LEU A 101 -16.87 -19.85 -1.98
N ASP A 102 -17.82 -19.47 -2.82
CA ASP A 102 -18.71 -18.32 -2.57
C ASP A 102 -19.57 -18.53 -1.32
N GLU A 103 -19.90 -19.77 -0.97
CA GLU A 103 -20.63 -20.11 0.27
C GLU A 103 -19.94 -19.60 1.54
N SER A 104 -18.59 -19.60 1.55
CA SER A 104 -17.83 -19.08 2.71
C SER A 104 -18.01 -17.58 2.85
N VAL A 105 -18.07 -16.86 1.73
CA VAL A 105 -18.29 -15.40 1.69
C VAL A 105 -19.71 -15.08 2.12
N GLU A 106 -20.70 -15.84 1.66
CA GLU A 106 -22.10 -15.67 2.06
C GLU A 106 -22.31 -15.90 3.56
N LYS A 107 -21.64 -16.91 4.15
CA LYS A 107 -21.66 -17.14 5.59
C LYS A 107 -21.07 -15.94 6.35
N ILE A 108 -19.92 -15.44 5.93
CA ILE A 108 -19.30 -14.25 6.55
C ILE A 108 -20.23 -13.04 6.41
N LYS A 109 -20.80 -12.82 5.22
CA LYS A 109 -21.75 -11.75 4.93
C LYS A 109 -22.96 -11.82 5.88
N SER A 110 -23.62 -12.97 5.99
CA SER A 110 -24.79 -13.14 6.85
C SER A 110 -24.50 -12.85 8.33
N ARG A 111 -23.28 -13.14 8.79
CA ARG A 111 -22.83 -12.86 10.16
C ARG A 111 -22.52 -11.38 10.37
N LEU A 112 -21.91 -10.73 9.39
CA LEU A 112 -21.67 -9.28 9.42
C LEU A 112 -23.00 -8.50 9.35
N GLU A 113 -24.00 -8.99 8.63
CA GLU A 113 -25.35 -8.39 8.62
C GLU A 113 -26.04 -8.55 9.98
N ALA A 114 -25.74 -9.62 10.74
CA ALA A 114 -26.30 -9.83 12.08
C ALA A 114 -25.82 -8.78 13.10
N SER A 115 -24.73 -8.05 12.83
CA SER A 115 -24.29 -6.93 13.67
C SER A 115 -25.13 -5.66 13.47
N GLY A 116 -26.11 -5.67 12.55
CA GLY A 116 -27.00 -4.54 12.27
C GLY A 116 -26.43 -3.50 11.30
N ARG A 117 -25.24 -3.73 10.73
CA ARG A 117 -24.63 -2.89 9.69
C ARG A 117 -24.92 -3.44 8.29
N GLN A 118 -24.98 -2.55 7.30
CA GLN A 118 -25.11 -2.96 5.91
C GLN A 118 -23.82 -3.65 5.44
N VAL A 119 -23.90 -4.72 4.65
CA VAL A 119 -22.70 -5.39 4.12
C VAL A 119 -22.67 -5.27 2.60
N LYS A 120 -21.59 -4.69 2.07
CA LYS A 120 -21.31 -4.62 0.63
C LYS A 120 -20.13 -5.52 0.31
N VAL A 121 -20.38 -6.54 -0.50
CA VAL A 121 -19.33 -7.42 -1.03
C VAL A 121 -18.77 -6.78 -2.30
N ILE A 122 -17.45 -6.74 -2.40
CA ILE A 122 -16.71 -6.24 -3.56
C ILE A 122 -15.87 -7.39 -4.10
N ASP A 123 -16.17 -7.85 -5.32
CA ASP A 123 -15.34 -8.78 -6.07
C ASP A 123 -14.58 -8.02 -7.17
N PRO A 124 -13.24 -7.91 -7.09
CA PRO A 124 -12.44 -7.26 -8.12
C PRO A 124 -12.62 -7.83 -9.52
N GLN A 125 -12.90 -9.13 -9.66
CA GLN A 125 -13.11 -9.74 -10.98
C GLN A 125 -14.41 -9.26 -11.62
N GLU A 126 -15.46 -9.07 -10.81
CA GLU A 126 -16.72 -8.49 -11.28
C GLU A 126 -16.55 -7.03 -11.66
N LEU A 127 -15.80 -6.26 -10.86
CA LEU A 127 -15.49 -4.87 -11.17
C LEU A 127 -14.75 -4.72 -12.50
N VAL A 128 -13.76 -5.58 -12.78
CA VAL A 128 -13.04 -5.58 -14.06
C VAL A 128 -13.99 -5.90 -15.23
N LYS A 129 -14.92 -6.85 -15.07
CA LYS A 129 -15.90 -7.17 -16.12
C LYS A 129 -16.82 -5.99 -16.39
N GLN A 130 -17.36 -5.37 -15.34
CA GLN A 130 -18.22 -4.19 -15.46
C GLN A 130 -17.50 -3.02 -16.13
N GLU A 131 -16.21 -2.82 -15.82
CA GLU A 131 -15.39 -1.78 -16.44
C GLU A 131 -15.12 -2.03 -17.92
N ILE A 132 -15.02 -3.30 -18.35
CA ILE A 132 -14.84 -3.67 -19.75
C ILE A 132 -16.14 -3.50 -20.54
N GLU A 133 -17.28 -3.83 -19.93
CA GLU A 133 -18.62 -3.73 -20.53
C GLU A 133 -19.07 -2.27 -20.70
N ASP A 134 -18.68 -1.39 -19.79
CA ASP A 134 -19.05 0.02 -19.80
C ASP A 134 -17.96 0.90 -20.43
N GLU A 135 -18.13 1.24 -21.71
CA GLU A 135 -17.20 2.09 -22.46
C GLU A 135 -17.05 3.50 -21.86
N SER A 136 -18.02 3.95 -21.05
CA SER A 136 -17.99 5.30 -20.48
C SER A 136 -17.01 5.44 -19.31
N ARG A 137 -16.56 4.32 -18.74
CA ARG A 137 -15.68 4.33 -17.58
C ARG A 137 -14.21 4.53 -17.95
N ARG A 138 -13.42 4.98 -16.99
CA ARG A 138 -12.09 5.54 -17.22
C ARG A 138 -11.08 4.50 -17.70
N TYR A 139 -11.20 3.25 -17.26
CA TYR A 139 -10.22 2.21 -17.52
C TYR A 139 -10.66 1.17 -18.57
N SER A 140 -11.83 1.36 -19.18
CA SER A 140 -12.43 0.45 -20.16
C SER A 140 -11.46 0.07 -21.29
N PHE A 141 -10.95 1.06 -22.03
CA PHE A 141 -10.03 0.85 -23.14
C PHE A 141 -8.71 0.19 -22.71
N LEU A 142 -8.17 0.59 -21.55
CA LEU A 142 -6.93 -0.01 -21.03
C LEU A 142 -7.12 -1.49 -20.73
N LEU A 143 -8.25 -1.86 -20.11
CA LEU A 143 -8.54 -3.25 -19.78
C LEU A 143 -8.78 -4.10 -21.03
N GLN A 144 -9.50 -3.57 -22.02
CA GLN A 144 -9.71 -4.22 -23.32
C GLN A 144 -8.36 -4.49 -24.03
N ASP A 145 -7.45 -3.52 -24.05
CA ASP A 145 -6.12 -3.67 -24.64
C ASP A 145 -5.26 -4.71 -23.90
N LEU A 146 -5.31 -4.70 -22.56
CA LEU A 146 -4.58 -5.68 -21.75
C LEU A 146 -5.10 -7.10 -21.95
N GLN A 147 -6.42 -7.25 -22.08
CA GLN A 147 -7.06 -8.53 -22.35
C GLN A 147 -6.73 -9.04 -23.76
N ALA A 148 -6.77 -8.17 -24.77
CA ALA A 148 -6.39 -8.51 -26.14
C ALA A 148 -4.92 -8.93 -26.25
N THR A 149 -4.04 -8.32 -25.44
CA THR A 149 -2.59 -8.60 -25.44
C THR A 149 -2.17 -9.67 -24.43
N ASN A 150 -3.09 -10.25 -23.66
CA ASN A 150 -2.81 -11.18 -22.57
C ASN A 150 -1.71 -10.68 -21.60
N LYS A 151 -1.69 -9.38 -21.33
CA LYS A 151 -0.73 -8.76 -20.42
C LYS A 151 -1.27 -8.72 -18.99
N PRO A 152 -0.40 -8.85 -17.97
CA PRO A 152 -0.82 -8.72 -16.58
C PRO A 152 -1.32 -7.30 -16.30
N TYR A 153 -2.26 -7.19 -15.36
CA TYR A 153 -2.77 -5.88 -14.94
C TYR A 153 -1.68 -5.02 -14.29
N PRO A 154 -1.64 -3.71 -14.59
CA PRO A 154 -0.75 -2.77 -13.92
C PRO A 154 -0.94 -2.78 -12.41
N LYS A 155 0.17 -2.60 -11.68
CA LYS A 155 0.17 -2.59 -10.21
C LYS A 155 -0.79 -1.54 -9.66
N GLY A 156 -1.74 -2.01 -8.87
CA GLY A 156 -2.74 -1.18 -8.20
C GLY A 156 -3.77 -0.52 -9.12
N LEU A 157 -3.96 -1.05 -10.34
CA LEU A 157 -5.16 -0.81 -11.13
C LEU A 157 -6.39 -1.36 -10.39
N ILE A 158 -6.28 -2.57 -9.85
CA ILE A 158 -7.35 -3.20 -9.04
C ILE A 158 -7.72 -2.34 -7.83
N THR A 159 -6.73 -1.83 -7.10
CA THR A 159 -6.96 -0.90 -5.98
C THR A 159 -7.71 0.36 -6.44
N ALA A 160 -7.40 0.88 -7.64
CA ALA A 160 -8.10 2.05 -8.18
C ALA A 160 -9.56 1.74 -8.53
N LEU A 161 -9.85 0.57 -9.12
CA LEU A 161 -11.22 0.13 -9.39
C LEU A 161 -12.03 -0.05 -8.10
N ILE A 162 -11.43 -0.66 -7.07
CA ILE A 162 -12.08 -0.80 -5.76
C ILE A 162 -12.36 0.59 -5.17
N LYS A 163 -11.41 1.53 -5.27
CA LYS A 163 -11.59 2.90 -4.80
C LYS A 163 -12.75 3.60 -5.50
N GLU A 164 -12.87 3.45 -6.81
CA GLU A 164 -13.97 4.02 -7.61
C GLU A 164 -15.31 3.42 -7.21
N GLU A 165 -15.42 2.10 -7.04
CA GLU A 165 -16.64 1.45 -6.56
C GLU A 165 -17.04 1.93 -5.16
N VAL A 166 -16.09 2.04 -4.23
CA VAL A 166 -16.37 2.57 -2.88
C VAL A 166 -16.83 4.02 -2.98
N GLN A 167 -16.18 4.85 -3.80
CA GLN A 167 -16.58 6.25 -3.99
C GLN A 167 -17.99 6.37 -4.59
N LEU A 168 -18.32 5.52 -5.57
CA LEU A 168 -19.68 5.45 -6.14
C LEU A 168 -20.69 5.05 -5.08
N PHE A 169 -20.38 4.02 -4.26
CA PHE A 169 -21.24 3.58 -3.18
C PHE A 169 -21.50 4.68 -2.15
N LEU A 170 -20.47 5.41 -1.73
CA LEU A 170 -20.57 6.54 -0.80
C LEU A 170 -21.47 7.67 -1.31
N ASN A 171 -21.56 7.84 -2.64
CA ASN A 171 -22.45 8.81 -3.27
C ASN A 171 -23.90 8.33 -3.40
N THR A 172 -24.19 7.06 -3.08
CA THR A 172 -25.56 6.53 -3.09
C THR A 172 -26.25 6.73 -1.74
N ARG A 173 -27.58 6.59 -1.71
CA ARG A 173 -28.37 6.59 -0.46
C ARG A 173 -27.94 5.47 0.51
N SER A 174 -27.41 4.37 0.01
CA SER A 174 -26.88 3.29 0.86
C SER A 174 -25.58 3.70 1.56
N GLY A 175 -24.81 4.58 0.93
CA GLY A 175 -23.58 5.14 1.48
C GLY A 175 -23.79 6.11 2.64
N THR A 176 -25.01 6.34 3.14
CA THR A 176 -25.22 7.11 4.37
C THR A 176 -25.28 6.25 5.63
N PHE A 177 -25.38 4.93 5.48
CA PHE A 177 -25.50 3.98 6.58
C PHE A 177 -24.15 3.38 6.94
N ASP A 178 -24.01 2.99 8.21
CA ASP A 178 -22.84 2.22 8.67
C ASP A 178 -22.72 0.94 7.85
N THR A 179 -21.59 0.80 7.15
CA THR A 179 -21.40 -0.24 6.14
C THR A 179 -20.09 -0.99 6.36
N ASN A 180 -20.20 -2.32 6.40
CA ASN A 180 -19.07 -3.23 6.35
C ASN A 180 -18.78 -3.58 4.89
N PHE A 181 -17.59 -3.25 4.42
CA PHE A 181 -17.09 -3.67 3.11
C PHE A 181 -16.35 -4.99 3.25
N LEU A 182 -16.78 -5.98 2.45
CA LEU A 182 -16.11 -7.28 2.37
C LEU A 182 -15.45 -7.40 1.00
N VAL A 183 -14.13 -7.31 0.94
CA VAL A 183 -13.37 -7.41 -0.31
C VAL A 183 -12.89 -8.85 -0.51
N LYS A 184 -13.37 -9.49 -1.57
CA LYS A 184 -13.06 -10.88 -1.92
C LYS A 184 -11.81 -10.96 -2.79
N ASN A 185 -11.00 -12.01 -2.60
CA ASN A 185 -9.82 -12.33 -3.41
C ASN A 185 -8.81 -11.19 -3.55
N TYR A 186 -8.69 -10.37 -2.50
CA TYR A 186 -7.83 -9.20 -2.44
C TYR A 186 -7.48 -8.89 -0.98
N PRO A 187 -6.29 -8.35 -0.68
CA PRO A 187 -5.14 -8.17 -1.58
C PRO A 187 -4.42 -9.50 -1.88
N GLN A 188 -3.80 -9.64 -3.04
CA GLN A 188 -3.02 -10.83 -3.41
C GLN A 188 -1.51 -10.64 -3.23
N THR A 189 -1.07 -9.40 -3.07
CA THR A 189 0.33 -9.03 -2.82
C THR A 189 0.45 -7.98 -1.72
N THR A 190 1.60 -7.93 -1.05
CA THR A 190 1.85 -6.94 0.02
C THR A 190 1.81 -5.51 -0.52
N ASP A 191 2.27 -5.29 -1.76
CA ASP A 191 2.18 -3.99 -2.43
C ASP A 191 0.74 -3.50 -2.54
N GLU A 192 -0.20 -4.41 -2.84
CA GLU A 192 -1.64 -4.11 -2.94
C GLU A 192 -2.26 -3.84 -1.58
N ALA A 193 -1.85 -4.58 -0.53
CA ALA A 193 -2.30 -4.34 0.83
C ALA A 193 -1.90 -2.93 1.30
N ILE A 194 -0.62 -2.59 1.14
CA ILE A 194 -0.09 -1.27 1.48
C ILE A 194 -0.80 -0.19 0.65
N LYS A 195 -1.01 -0.41 -0.65
CA LYS A 195 -1.67 0.57 -1.51
C LYS A 195 -3.14 0.77 -1.12
N PHE A 196 -3.83 -0.30 -0.73
CA PHE A 196 -5.21 -0.23 -0.25
C PHE A 196 -5.31 0.64 1.01
N GLU A 197 -4.47 0.39 2.01
CA GLU A 197 -4.47 1.17 3.25
C GLU A 197 -4.11 2.65 3.01
N ASN A 198 -3.21 2.91 2.07
CA ASN A 198 -2.82 4.28 1.72
C ASN A 198 -3.86 5.05 0.87
N ASP A 199 -4.56 4.38 -0.04
CA ASP A 199 -5.41 5.05 -1.03
C ASP A 199 -6.91 5.00 -0.69
N ILE A 200 -7.35 4.00 0.07
CA ILE A 200 -8.77 3.73 0.38
C ILE A 200 -9.02 3.94 1.87
N ALA A 201 -8.61 3.00 2.72
CA ALA A 201 -8.92 2.99 4.15
C ALA A 201 -8.08 1.94 4.87
N ASP A 202 -7.93 2.08 6.19
CA ASP A 202 -7.31 1.05 7.01
C ASP A 202 -8.15 -0.23 6.99
N VAL A 203 -7.49 -1.37 6.80
CA VAL A 203 -8.15 -2.67 6.92
C VAL A 203 -8.39 -2.96 8.39
N GLU A 204 -9.60 -3.37 8.76
CA GLU A 204 -9.94 -3.72 10.13
C GLU A 204 -9.44 -5.13 10.45
N LYS A 205 -9.88 -6.11 9.65
CA LYS A 205 -9.43 -7.51 9.79
C LYS A 205 -9.17 -8.15 8.43
N CYS A 206 -8.08 -8.90 8.36
CA CYS A 206 -7.76 -9.81 7.27
C CYS A 206 -8.24 -11.23 7.65
N LEU A 207 -9.27 -11.71 6.97
CA LEU A 207 -9.88 -13.01 7.23
C LEU A 207 -9.16 -14.06 6.38
N VAL A 208 -8.45 -14.97 7.02
CA VAL A 208 -7.70 -16.01 6.32
C VAL A 208 -8.47 -17.33 6.41
N LEU A 209 -9.04 -17.77 5.29
CA LEU A 209 -9.68 -19.09 5.17
C LEU A 209 -8.60 -20.16 5.04
N HIS A 210 -8.35 -20.92 6.10
CA HIS A 210 -7.19 -21.81 6.18
C HIS A 210 -7.13 -22.86 5.05
N TYR A 211 -8.26 -23.48 4.71
CA TYR A 211 -8.29 -24.51 3.66
C TYR A 211 -8.16 -23.92 2.25
N ASP A 212 -8.75 -22.76 2.01
CA ASP A 212 -8.65 -22.08 0.71
C ASP A 212 -7.22 -21.61 0.47
N MET A 213 -6.58 -21.05 1.50
CA MET A 213 -5.16 -20.72 1.46
C MET A 213 -4.29 -21.96 1.17
N LEU A 214 -4.52 -23.09 1.85
CA LEU A 214 -3.76 -24.32 1.62
C LEU A 214 -3.96 -24.88 0.21
N ASN A 215 -5.14 -24.72 -0.37
CA ASN A 215 -5.42 -25.14 -1.74
C ASN A 215 -4.70 -24.24 -2.74
N GLU A 216 -4.74 -22.92 -2.55
CA GLU A 216 -3.98 -21.98 -3.39
C GLU A 216 -2.46 -22.19 -3.27
N LEU A 217 -1.95 -22.47 -2.08
CA LEU A 217 -0.52 -22.78 -1.87
C LEU A 217 -0.08 -24.05 -2.63
N LYS A 218 -0.97 -25.05 -2.76
CA LYS A 218 -0.70 -26.25 -3.57
C LYS A 218 -0.76 -25.98 -5.07
N ASN A 219 -1.62 -25.06 -5.49
CA ASN A 219 -1.80 -24.68 -6.89
C ASN A 219 -0.73 -23.68 -7.37
N ALA A 220 -0.09 -22.96 -6.45
CA ALA A 220 0.97 -22.02 -6.71
C ALA A 220 2.18 -22.71 -7.37
N LYS A 221 2.45 -22.35 -8.63
CA LYS A 221 3.59 -22.88 -9.38
C LYS A 221 4.88 -22.16 -8.97
N GLY A 222 5.55 -22.70 -7.95
CA GLY A 222 6.91 -22.33 -7.57
C GLY A 222 7.03 -21.54 -6.26
N PRO A 223 8.25 -21.49 -5.67
CA PRO A 223 8.48 -20.93 -4.34
C PRO A 223 8.23 -19.42 -4.26
N GLU A 224 8.34 -18.71 -5.38
CA GLU A 224 8.10 -17.25 -5.40
C GLU A 224 6.62 -16.91 -5.17
N ALA A 225 5.70 -17.73 -5.70
CA ALA A 225 4.27 -17.51 -5.55
C ALA A 225 3.82 -17.81 -4.10
N THR A 226 4.32 -18.89 -3.50
CA THR A 226 4.03 -19.22 -2.09
C THR A 226 4.53 -18.13 -1.14
N HIS A 227 5.74 -17.61 -1.37
CA HIS A 227 6.28 -16.51 -0.57
C HIS A 227 5.44 -15.23 -0.69
N LYS A 228 4.92 -14.90 -1.88
CA LYS A 228 4.03 -13.75 -2.04
C LYS A 228 2.77 -13.90 -1.20
N MET A 229 2.16 -15.08 -1.18
CA MET A 229 0.96 -15.35 -0.38
C MET A 229 1.23 -15.25 1.11
N GLU A 230 2.31 -15.89 1.58
CA GLU A 230 2.74 -15.83 2.98
C GLU A 230 3.05 -14.39 3.41
N ASN A 231 3.67 -13.59 2.53
CA ASN A 231 4.00 -12.19 2.82
C ASN A 231 2.76 -11.29 2.96
N VAL A 232 1.64 -11.60 2.28
CA VAL A 232 0.39 -10.84 2.50
C VAL A 232 -0.13 -11.10 3.90
N VAL A 233 -0.17 -12.36 4.32
CA VAL A 233 -0.65 -12.71 5.65
C VAL A 233 0.31 -12.18 6.72
N GLY A 234 1.62 -12.38 6.52
CA GLY A 234 2.66 -11.83 7.39
C GLY A 234 2.58 -10.31 7.55
N TYR A 235 2.23 -9.58 6.49
CA TYR A 235 2.00 -8.13 6.58
C TYR A 235 0.90 -7.80 7.59
N PHE A 236 -0.27 -8.42 7.46
CA PHE A 236 -1.36 -8.15 8.39
C PHE A 236 -1.11 -8.74 9.79
N GLU A 237 -0.32 -9.82 9.91
CA GLU A 237 0.10 -10.37 11.21
C GLU A 237 1.00 -9.38 11.95
N THR A 238 1.91 -8.69 11.27
CA THR A 238 2.77 -7.67 11.91
C THR A 238 2.00 -6.48 12.47
N VAL A 239 0.77 -6.28 12.02
CA VAL A 239 -0.13 -5.20 12.46
C VAL A 239 -1.25 -5.76 13.35
N ASP A 240 -1.19 -7.03 13.76
CA ASP A 240 -2.18 -7.73 14.58
C ASP A 240 -3.63 -7.68 14.01
N LYS A 241 -3.76 -7.66 12.68
CA LYS A 241 -5.06 -7.59 11.97
C LYS A 241 -5.52 -8.94 11.40
N VAL A 242 -4.75 -10.01 11.57
CA VAL A 242 -5.08 -11.32 10.98
C VAL A 242 -5.99 -12.12 11.89
N LYS A 243 -7.03 -12.71 11.29
CA LYS A 243 -7.83 -13.75 11.93
C LYS A 243 -7.92 -14.97 11.04
N THR A 244 -7.29 -16.06 11.47
CA THR A 244 -7.32 -17.35 10.77
C THR A 244 -8.59 -18.11 11.12
N ILE A 245 -9.40 -18.38 10.10
CA ILE A 245 -10.62 -19.15 10.21
C ILE A 245 -10.31 -20.58 9.75
N VAL A 246 -10.31 -21.50 10.71
CA VAL A 246 -10.10 -22.94 10.48
C VAL A 246 -11.47 -23.60 10.48
N ALA A 247 -11.91 -24.10 9.33
CA ALA A 247 -13.21 -24.76 9.20
C ALA A 247 -13.17 -26.20 9.74
N ARG A 248 -13.57 -26.40 10.99
CA ARG A 248 -14.52 -27.47 11.32
C ARG A 248 -15.88 -26.77 11.47
N SER A 249 -16.97 -27.35 10.96
CA SER A 249 -18.26 -26.64 10.81
C SER A 249 -18.71 -25.89 12.07
N ASP A 250 -18.33 -26.39 13.24
CA ASP A 250 -18.73 -25.86 14.54
C ASP A 250 -17.80 -24.74 15.05
N GLU A 251 -16.52 -24.73 14.67
CA GLU A 251 -15.53 -23.74 15.14
C GLU A 251 -15.61 -22.40 14.38
N MET A 252 -16.17 -22.40 13.17
CA MET A 252 -16.36 -21.19 12.36
C MET A 252 -17.30 -20.19 13.06
N ASP A 253 -18.37 -20.70 13.67
CA ASP A 253 -19.38 -19.88 14.33
C ASP A 253 -18.83 -19.21 15.59
N ASP A 254 -17.98 -19.89 16.35
CA ASP A 254 -17.44 -19.34 17.59
C ASP A 254 -16.33 -18.31 17.35
N LYS A 255 -15.46 -18.54 16.35
CA LYS A 255 -14.42 -17.56 15.94
C LYS A 255 -15.02 -16.30 15.31
N LEU A 256 -16.13 -16.43 14.58
CA LEU A 256 -16.85 -15.28 14.00
C LEU A 256 -17.68 -14.52 15.05
N LYS A 257 -18.29 -15.19 16.04
CA LYS A 257 -18.94 -14.51 17.17
C LYS A 257 -17.95 -13.66 17.95
N GLU A 258 -16.74 -14.16 18.19
CA GLU A 258 -15.68 -13.40 18.84
C GLU A 258 -15.28 -12.15 18.02
N ILE A 259 -15.35 -12.21 16.68
CA ILE A 259 -15.12 -11.04 15.82
C ILE A 259 -16.19 -9.99 16.07
N VAL A 260 -17.46 -10.38 15.97
CA VAL A 260 -18.60 -9.44 16.10
C VAL A 260 -18.67 -8.85 17.52
N LEU A 261 -18.29 -9.61 18.54
CA LEU A 261 -18.29 -9.16 19.95
C LEU A 261 -17.10 -8.28 20.32
N GLN A 262 -15.98 -8.34 19.59
CA GLN A 262 -14.86 -7.40 19.77
C GLN A 262 -15.14 -6.04 19.12
N ASP A 263 -16.09 -5.96 18.20
CA ASP A 263 -16.39 -4.77 17.39
C ASP A 263 -17.64 -4.02 17.89
N ILE A 264 -18.10 -4.30 19.13
CA ILE A 264 -19.13 -3.55 19.91
C ILE A 264 -18.48 -2.95 21.17
#